data_AF-A0A916JLH3-F1
#
_entry.id   AF-A0A916JLH3-F1
#
_cell.length_a   1.000
_cell.length_b   1.000
_cell.length_c   1.000
_cell.angle_alpha   90.00
_cell.angle_beta   90.00
_cell.angle_gamma   90.00
#
_symmetry.space_group_name_H-M   'P 1'
#
loop_
_entity.id
_entity.type
_entity.pdbx_description
1 polymer ?
#
loop_
_entity_poly.entity_id
_entity_poly.type
_entity_poly.pdbx_seq_one_letter_code
_entity_poly.pdbx_strand_id
1 'polypeptide(L)'
;MFNVRRLVFIWSLTVCSLSILAQNNVGINTNTPDSSAILHLESNDKGLLLPRLSITERNNMVNPATGLIIYNTTDSIVEQYNGVCWVPTYSENCADCSVSYSFGQTNYQIDRANALSMTVPFSVTSSNQSGLSLSVLHDFSEESNVVMNLDSLQSSGNVSMEIQTSVFEDSGAHVVTFFSGCGSSMAIHAIEINVSPCDQVVVSADQLNFDVSADPAVSGNNCVVVTILENVGIRSIEDTIPAFTTGTLSNTNLGILNYGYVYGDGGDAPELMGEDADNGGDAIHLTCDTEIRNHGMIYGGGGAGLTVGAFESIDIGGVFTVCLAIGAGGGGGMPQGLGGLSASGGSCSTVIGFWEQGNTAGVEYDDDEGEAVNRSETFSIPTPVVSGNIVITANSGGGGDFGEDGTTSSQPIDFSGSELGITVSIPFIGDVTVPIPIGPLLNPIANTINSQFNGAVTGTGGYAIRHNGNTVNVPDDNYQTYWIRGRVGN
;
A
#
# COMPACT_ATOMS: atom_id res chain seq x y z
N MET A 1 115.75 -27.50 1.23
CA MET A 1 115.24 -28.19 0.02
C MET A 1 113.81 -28.64 0.34
N PHE A 2 112.82 -27.79 0.11
CA PHE A 2 111.40 -28.13 0.35
C PHE A 2 110.92 -29.10 -0.73
N ASN A 3 110.29 -30.18 -0.29
CA ASN A 3 110.03 -31.37 -1.08
C ASN A 3 108.92 -31.11 -2.10
N VAL A 4 109.28 -30.82 -3.36
CA VAL A 4 108.39 -30.47 -4.48
C VAL A 4 107.23 -31.46 -4.63
N ARG A 5 107.42 -32.73 -4.24
CA ARG A 5 106.39 -33.77 -4.23
C ARG A 5 105.21 -33.51 -3.28
N ARG A 6 105.41 -32.84 -2.14
CA ARG A 6 104.29 -32.47 -1.23
C ARG A 6 103.54 -31.22 -1.70
N LEU A 7 104.21 -30.28 -2.35
CA LEU A 7 103.59 -29.09 -2.93
C LEU A 7 102.73 -29.42 -4.16
N VAL A 8 103.17 -30.34 -5.01
CA VAL A 8 102.37 -30.82 -6.16
C VAL A 8 101.13 -31.60 -5.72
N PHE A 9 101.23 -32.40 -4.64
CA PHE A 9 100.08 -33.14 -4.11
C PHE A 9 99.05 -32.23 -3.43
N ILE A 10 99.50 -31.16 -2.76
CA ILE A 10 98.60 -30.15 -2.18
C ILE A 10 97.95 -29.34 -3.29
N TRP A 11 98.69 -28.89 -4.32
CA TRP A 11 98.12 -28.20 -5.49
C TRP A 11 97.12 -29.07 -6.28
N SER A 12 97.39 -30.37 -6.40
CA SER A 12 96.47 -31.33 -7.04
C SER A 12 95.20 -31.57 -6.23
N LEU A 13 95.23 -31.41 -4.90
CA LEU A 13 94.05 -31.53 -4.03
C LEU A 13 93.23 -30.23 -3.99
N THR A 14 93.86 -29.04 -4.07
CA THR A 14 93.14 -27.76 -4.13
C THR A 14 92.47 -27.49 -5.48
N VAL A 15 93.02 -28.02 -6.58
CA VAL A 15 92.38 -27.94 -7.91
C VAL A 15 91.18 -28.90 -8.05
N CYS A 16 91.08 -29.92 -7.19
CA CYS A 16 89.98 -30.89 -7.18
C CYS A 16 88.75 -30.43 -6.36
N SER A 17 88.84 -29.31 -5.65
CA SER A 17 87.74 -28.71 -4.87
C SER A 17 87.05 -27.53 -5.57
N LEU A 18 87.37 -27.25 -6.84
CA LEU A 18 86.51 -26.45 -7.71
C LEU A 18 85.30 -27.32 -8.09
N SER A 19 84.29 -27.31 -7.22
CA SER A 19 82.95 -27.72 -7.60
C SER A 19 82.57 -26.93 -8.83
N ILE A 20 82.55 -27.57 -9.99
CA ILE A 20 81.87 -27.06 -11.17
C ILE A 20 80.43 -26.90 -10.70
N LEU A 21 79.98 -25.66 -10.48
CA LEU A 21 78.57 -25.37 -10.26
C LEU A 21 77.86 -25.81 -11.54
N ALA A 22 77.39 -27.04 -11.56
CA ALA A 22 76.41 -27.49 -12.53
C ALA A 22 75.22 -26.53 -12.41
N GLN A 23 74.83 -25.96 -13.53
CA GLN A 23 73.88 -24.86 -13.63
C GLN A 23 72.58 -25.23 -12.89
N ASN A 24 72.13 -24.38 -11.95
CA ASN A 24 70.87 -24.60 -11.21
C ASN A 24 69.62 -24.49 -12.11
N ASN A 25 69.79 -23.95 -13.32
CA ASN A 25 68.80 -23.79 -14.35
C ASN A 25 69.44 -23.99 -15.73
N VAL A 26 68.62 -24.27 -16.74
CA VAL A 26 69.06 -24.44 -18.13
C VAL A 26 68.82 -23.13 -18.87
N GLY A 27 69.89 -22.47 -19.29
CA GLY A 27 69.84 -21.36 -20.24
C GLY A 27 70.16 -21.84 -21.65
N ILE A 28 69.31 -21.55 -22.62
CA ILE A 28 69.67 -21.70 -24.05
C ILE A 28 69.80 -20.30 -24.62
N ASN A 29 71.01 -19.99 -25.09
CA ASN A 29 71.38 -18.70 -25.69
C ASN A 29 71.28 -17.49 -24.72
N THR A 30 71.36 -17.76 -23.41
CA THR A 30 71.55 -16.77 -22.34
C THR A 30 72.51 -17.33 -21.28
N ASN A 31 73.41 -16.49 -20.76
CA ASN A 31 74.36 -16.89 -19.71
C ASN A 31 73.86 -16.57 -18.30
N THR A 32 72.73 -15.86 -18.21
CA THR A 32 72.08 -15.47 -16.96
C THR A 32 70.61 -15.89 -17.03
N PRO A 33 70.32 -17.20 -16.95
CA PRO A 33 68.96 -17.67 -17.00
C PRO A 33 68.20 -17.12 -15.79
N ASP A 34 66.91 -16.80 -15.95
CA ASP A 34 66.13 -16.19 -14.88
C ASP A 34 66.17 -17.10 -13.64
N SER A 35 66.39 -16.53 -12.47
CA SER A 35 66.50 -17.28 -11.21
C SER A 35 65.24 -18.05 -10.83
N SER A 36 64.08 -17.64 -11.36
CA SER A 36 62.79 -18.31 -11.19
C SER A 36 62.51 -19.41 -12.23
N ALA A 37 63.32 -19.51 -13.29
CA ALA A 37 63.10 -20.43 -14.40
C ALA A 37 64.06 -21.62 -14.34
N ILE A 38 63.52 -22.85 -14.44
CA ILE A 38 64.34 -24.06 -14.66
C ILE A 38 64.85 -24.11 -16.12
N LEU A 39 64.12 -23.51 -17.08
CA LEU A 39 64.51 -23.37 -18.48
C LEU A 39 64.25 -21.94 -18.96
N HIS A 40 65.29 -21.22 -19.40
CA HIS A 40 65.19 -19.89 -20.03
C HIS A 40 65.74 -19.97 -21.46
N LEU A 41 64.93 -19.58 -22.45
CA LEU A 41 65.31 -19.49 -23.85
C LEU A 41 65.34 -18.02 -24.26
N GLU A 42 66.48 -17.52 -24.74
CA GLU A 42 66.60 -16.13 -25.21
C GLU A 42 67.01 -16.13 -26.69
N SER A 43 66.24 -15.49 -27.57
CA SER A 43 66.60 -15.39 -28.99
C SER A 43 65.86 -14.22 -29.64
N ASN A 44 66.48 -13.59 -30.64
CA ASN A 44 65.88 -12.51 -31.42
C ASN A 44 65.24 -13.00 -32.72
N ASP A 45 65.47 -14.26 -33.11
CA ASP A 45 65.08 -14.82 -34.41
C ASP A 45 64.58 -16.29 -34.35
N LYS A 46 64.52 -16.90 -33.16
CA LYS A 46 64.05 -18.27 -32.94
C LYS A 46 63.01 -18.29 -31.81
N GLY A 47 62.12 -19.28 -31.85
CA GLY A 47 61.09 -19.49 -30.82
C GLY A 47 61.10 -20.91 -30.25
N LEU A 48 60.25 -21.14 -29.25
CA LEU A 48 59.96 -22.48 -28.73
C LEU A 48 58.88 -23.13 -29.59
N LEU A 49 59.23 -24.24 -30.24
CA LEU A 49 58.24 -25.08 -30.91
C LEU A 49 57.72 -26.13 -29.91
N LEU A 50 56.51 -25.91 -29.40
CA LEU A 50 55.83 -26.85 -28.52
C LEU A 50 55.50 -28.17 -29.25
N PRO A 51 55.31 -29.29 -28.52
CA PRO A 51 54.77 -30.52 -29.10
C PRO A 51 53.49 -30.23 -29.88
N ARG A 52 53.45 -30.65 -31.15
CA ARG A 52 52.37 -30.36 -32.09
C ARG A 52 51.49 -31.60 -32.22
N LEU A 53 50.27 -31.54 -31.70
CA LEU A 53 49.34 -32.68 -31.68
C LEU A 53 48.00 -32.26 -32.28
N SER A 54 47.38 -33.12 -33.07
CA SER A 54 45.96 -32.99 -33.42
C SER A 54 45.09 -33.29 -32.20
N ILE A 55 43.80 -32.93 -32.25
CA ILE A 55 42.83 -33.30 -31.20
C ILE A 55 42.85 -34.81 -30.92
N THR A 56 42.94 -35.64 -31.96
CA THR A 56 42.97 -37.10 -31.84
C THR A 56 44.22 -37.58 -31.12
N GLU A 57 45.40 -37.10 -31.50
CA GLU A 57 46.67 -37.48 -30.88
C GLU A 57 46.73 -37.00 -29.42
N ARG A 58 46.24 -35.79 -29.16
CA ARG A 58 46.13 -35.22 -27.81
C ARG A 58 45.21 -36.05 -26.92
N ASN A 59 44.01 -36.37 -27.39
CA ASN A 59 43.01 -37.12 -26.62
C ASN A 59 43.42 -38.58 -26.38
N ASN A 60 44.33 -39.14 -27.19
CA ASN A 60 44.88 -40.47 -27.00
C ASN A 60 45.99 -40.54 -25.93
N MET A 61 46.40 -39.40 -25.36
CA MET A 61 47.37 -39.42 -24.25
C MET A 61 46.74 -39.98 -22.97
N VAL A 62 47.35 -41.03 -22.43
CA VAL A 62 46.96 -41.64 -21.16
C VAL A 62 47.63 -40.88 -20.02
N ASN A 63 46.83 -40.33 -19.10
CA ASN A 63 47.28 -39.58 -17.92
C ASN A 63 48.26 -38.42 -18.24
N PRO A 64 47.85 -37.41 -19.03
CA PRO A 64 48.70 -36.24 -19.27
C PRO A 64 49.02 -35.53 -17.94
N ALA A 65 50.25 -35.00 -17.83
CA ALA A 65 50.69 -34.31 -16.63
C ALA A 65 49.97 -32.95 -16.48
N THR A 66 49.56 -32.60 -15.26
CA THR A 66 49.07 -31.25 -14.95
C THR A 66 50.13 -30.21 -15.30
N GLY A 67 49.74 -29.18 -16.05
CA GLY A 67 50.63 -28.15 -16.56
C GLY A 67 51.33 -28.50 -17.88
N LEU A 68 51.02 -29.65 -18.51
CA LEU A 68 51.55 -29.99 -19.84
C LEU A 68 51.03 -29.01 -20.89
N ILE A 69 51.93 -28.45 -21.70
CA ILE A 69 51.63 -27.44 -22.73
C ILE A 69 51.91 -28.03 -24.12
N ILE A 70 50.97 -27.87 -25.04
CA ILE A 70 51.06 -28.31 -26.43
C ILE A 70 50.58 -27.23 -27.39
N TYR A 71 50.88 -27.38 -28.68
CA TYR A 71 50.19 -26.68 -29.76
C TYR A 71 49.22 -27.63 -30.45
N ASN A 72 47.91 -27.38 -30.31
CA ASN A 72 46.86 -28.13 -30.99
C ASN A 72 46.84 -27.73 -32.47
N THR A 73 47.22 -28.65 -33.35
CA THR A 73 47.30 -28.41 -34.80
C THR A 73 45.96 -28.42 -35.52
N THR A 74 44.91 -28.96 -34.89
CA THR A 74 43.55 -28.94 -35.43
C THR A 74 42.93 -27.56 -35.24
N ASP A 75 43.05 -26.99 -34.05
CA ASP A 75 42.44 -25.69 -33.70
C ASP A 75 43.41 -24.50 -33.79
N SER A 76 44.67 -24.78 -34.12
CA SER A 76 45.76 -23.78 -34.24
C SER A 76 46.02 -22.96 -32.98
N ILE A 77 45.77 -23.53 -31.79
CA ILE A 77 45.87 -22.86 -30.49
C ILE A 77 46.85 -23.57 -29.55
N VAL A 78 47.47 -22.83 -28.64
CA VAL A 78 48.23 -23.41 -27.52
C VAL A 78 47.24 -23.87 -26.45
N GLU A 79 47.45 -25.07 -25.92
CA GLU A 79 46.61 -25.65 -24.87
C GLU A 79 47.46 -26.11 -23.69
N GLN A 80 46.90 -26.01 -22.49
CA GLN A 80 47.45 -26.53 -21.25
C GLN A 80 46.52 -27.59 -20.67
N TYR A 81 47.07 -28.68 -20.15
CA TYR A 81 46.28 -29.62 -19.36
C TYR A 81 46.20 -29.15 -17.91
N ASN A 82 44.99 -28.86 -17.40
CA ASN A 82 44.80 -28.35 -16.03
C ASN A 82 44.73 -29.45 -14.95
N GLY A 83 44.95 -30.71 -15.33
CA GLY A 83 44.78 -31.88 -14.46
C GLY A 83 43.45 -32.61 -14.65
N VAL A 84 42.51 -32.01 -15.38
CA VAL A 84 41.20 -32.60 -15.71
C VAL A 84 40.94 -32.57 -17.22
N CYS A 85 41.11 -31.42 -17.86
CA CYS A 85 40.87 -31.21 -19.27
C CYS A 85 41.93 -30.31 -19.93
N TRP A 86 41.97 -30.35 -21.25
CA TRP A 86 42.75 -29.42 -22.07
C TRP A 86 42.00 -28.09 -22.14
N VAL A 87 42.66 -27.03 -21.68
CA VAL A 87 42.15 -25.66 -21.75
C VAL A 87 42.98 -24.85 -22.75
N PRO A 88 42.36 -24.05 -23.62
CA PRO A 88 43.10 -23.12 -24.47
C PRO A 88 43.79 -22.08 -23.58
N THR A 89 45.05 -21.77 -23.86
CA THR A 89 45.72 -20.63 -23.21
C THR A 89 45.26 -19.37 -23.94
N TYR A 90 44.13 -18.80 -23.50
CA TYR A 90 43.65 -17.54 -24.05
C TYR A 90 44.69 -16.44 -23.84
N SER A 91 45.03 -15.72 -24.90
CA SER A 91 45.82 -14.49 -24.82
C SER A 91 44.95 -13.35 -25.35
N GLU A 92 44.60 -12.39 -24.49
CA GLU A 92 44.06 -11.11 -24.93
C GLU A 92 45.02 -10.53 -25.98
N ASN A 93 44.53 -10.28 -27.18
CA ASN A 93 45.30 -9.57 -28.19
C ASN A 93 45.00 -8.06 -28.10
N CYS A 94 45.87 -7.19 -28.64
CA CYS A 94 45.71 -5.74 -28.55
C CYS A 94 44.44 -5.17 -29.25
N ALA A 95 43.71 -5.98 -30.02
CA ALA A 95 42.44 -5.62 -30.64
C ALA A 95 41.21 -6.07 -29.82
N ASP A 96 41.40 -6.95 -28.83
CA ASP A 96 40.32 -7.35 -27.93
C ASP A 96 39.95 -6.16 -27.03
N CYS A 97 38.66 -5.83 -27.01
CA CYS A 97 38.16 -4.78 -26.13
C CYS A 97 37.72 -5.37 -24.81
N SER A 98 38.53 -5.19 -23.77
CA SER A 98 38.11 -5.45 -22.39
C SER A 98 37.46 -4.20 -21.82
N VAL A 99 36.39 -4.40 -21.05
CA VAL A 99 35.63 -3.33 -20.41
C VAL A 99 35.81 -3.46 -18.91
N SER A 100 36.16 -2.35 -18.26
CA SER A 100 36.31 -2.27 -16.82
C SER A 100 35.22 -1.37 -16.23
N TYR A 101 34.64 -1.82 -15.13
CA TYR A 101 33.67 -1.06 -14.33
C TYR A 101 34.31 -0.70 -13.00
N SER A 102 34.09 0.53 -12.54
CA SER A 102 34.50 0.99 -11.23
C SER A 102 33.33 1.64 -10.52
N PHE A 103 32.82 0.96 -9.50
CA PHE A 103 31.76 1.46 -8.63
C PHE A 103 32.37 2.17 -7.42
N GLY A 104 31.67 3.19 -6.92
CA GLY A 104 32.12 3.93 -5.73
C GLY A 104 31.99 3.11 -4.44
N GLN A 105 31.18 2.06 -4.45
CA GLN A 105 30.90 1.19 -3.31
C GLN A 105 30.84 -0.27 -3.74
N THR A 106 31.10 -1.18 -2.81
CA THR A 106 30.94 -2.63 -3.06
C THR A 106 29.54 -3.12 -2.75
N ASN A 107 28.80 -2.39 -1.89
CA ASN A 107 27.43 -2.70 -1.49
C ASN A 107 26.61 -1.42 -1.60
N TYR A 108 25.47 -1.51 -2.28
CA TYR A 108 24.46 -0.45 -2.33
C TYR A 108 23.23 -0.93 -1.57
N GLN A 109 22.62 -0.04 -0.79
CA GLN A 109 21.46 -0.40 0.04
C GLN A 109 20.35 0.64 -0.11
N ILE A 110 19.16 0.19 -0.50
CA ILE A 110 17.95 1.00 -0.44
C ILE A 110 17.31 0.76 0.93
N ASP A 111 17.29 1.82 1.73
CA ASP A 111 16.53 1.85 2.97
C ASP A 111 15.20 2.55 2.73
N ARG A 112 14.15 1.73 2.59
CA ARG A 112 12.79 2.19 2.31
C ARG A 112 12.19 3.03 3.43
N ALA A 113 12.80 3.04 4.63
CA ALA A 113 12.47 3.98 5.69
C ALA A 113 12.83 5.42 5.35
N ASN A 114 13.88 5.61 4.55
CA ASN A 114 14.50 6.89 4.27
C ASN A 114 14.20 7.38 2.84
N ALA A 115 14.31 6.49 1.86
CA ALA A 115 14.06 6.83 0.46
C ALA A 115 13.64 5.60 -0.35
N LEU A 116 12.68 5.80 -1.24
CA LEU A 116 12.26 4.82 -2.25
C LEU A 116 13.03 4.98 -3.56
N SER A 117 14.22 5.60 -3.52
CA SER A 117 15.08 5.76 -4.69
C SER A 117 16.57 5.84 -4.32
N MET A 118 17.42 5.50 -5.28
CA MET A 118 18.87 5.55 -5.15
C MET A 118 19.52 5.87 -6.50
N THR A 119 20.62 6.62 -6.46
CA THR A 119 21.51 6.77 -7.61
C THR A 119 22.82 6.01 -7.38
N VAL A 120 23.18 5.15 -8.33
CA VAL A 120 24.40 4.34 -8.35
C VAL A 120 25.37 4.95 -9.38
N PRO A 121 26.39 5.71 -8.94
CA PRO A 121 27.41 6.23 -9.84
C PRO A 121 28.50 5.18 -10.11
N PHE A 122 28.92 5.06 -11.36
CA PHE A 122 30.02 4.20 -11.77
C PHE A 122 30.76 4.78 -12.99
N SER A 123 32.01 4.36 -13.17
CA SER A 123 32.77 4.67 -14.39
C SER A 123 33.01 3.40 -15.20
N VAL A 124 32.94 3.54 -16.52
CA VAL A 124 33.20 2.47 -17.48
C VAL A 124 34.31 2.89 -18.41
N THR A 125 35.25 1.99 -18.69
CA THR A 125 36.38 2.26 -19.59
C THR A 125 36.68 1.05 -20.48
N SER A 126 36.87 1.30 -21.79
CA SER A 126 37.34 0.32 -22.78
C SER A 126 38.88 0.33 -22.88
N SER A 127 39.48 -0.86 -22.99
CA SER A 127 40.94 -1.03 -23.07
C SER A 127 41.57 -0.45 -24.34
N ASN A 128 40.83 -0.42 -25.44
CA ASN A 128 41.30 -0.06 -26.77
C ASN A 128 40.69 1.26 -27.29
N GLN A 129 40.06 2.05 -26.40
CA GLN A 129 39.39 3.32 -26.73
C GLN A 129 38.27 3.20 -27.78
N SER A 130 37.69 2.00 -27.95
CA SER A 130 36.52 1.81 -28.79
C SER A 130 35.24 2.29 -28.11
N GLY A 131 34.25 2.64 -28.93
CA GLY A 131 32.90 2.99 -28.48
C GLY A 131 32.26 1.86 -27.68
N LEU A 132 31.58 2.25 -26.61
CA LEU A 132 30.83 1.38 -25.72
C LEU A 132 29.33 1.57 -25.97
N SER A 133 28.60 0.48 -26.03
CA SER A 133 27.13 0.46 -25.89
C SER A 133 26.80 -0.20 -24.56
N LEU A 134 25.91 0.42 -23.78
CA LEU A 134 25.54 -0.01 -22.44
C LEU A 134 24.06 -0.38 -22.42
N SER A 135 23.73 -1.50 -21.78
CA SER A 135 22.37 -1.83 -21.37
C SER A 135 22.35 -2.45 -19.98
N VAL A 136 21.19 -2.43 -19.34
CA VAL A 136 20.99 -2.93 -17.99
C VAL A 136 19.82 -3.89 -17.95
N LEU A 137 19.91 -4.89 -17.08
CA LEU A 137 18.85 -5.85 -16.79
C LEU A 137 18.84 -6.08 -15.27
N HIS A 138 17.67 -6.23 -14.69
CA HIS A 138 17.50 -6.35 -13.24
C HIS A 138 16.40 -7.34 -12.88
N ASP A 139 16.33 -7.71 -11.60
CA ASP A 139 15.32 -8.59 -11.01
C ASP A 139 14.41 -7.87 -9.99
N PHE A 140 14.51 -6.55 -9.84
CA PHE A 140 13.48 -5.76 -9.15
C PHE A 140 12.08 -6.00 -9.76
N SER A 141 11.04 -5.82 -8.96
CA SER A 141 9.65 -5.94 -9.39
C SER A 141 9.33 -5.05 -10.60
N GLU A 142 8.26 -5.39 -11.33
CA GLU A 142 7.82 -4.64 -12.52
C GLU A 142 7.43 -3.18 -12.21
N GLU A 143 7.24 -2.85 -10.93
CA GLU A 143 6.87 -1.52 -10.46
C GLU A 143 8.10 -0.64 -10.19
N SER A 144 9.26 -1.28 -10.00
CA SER A 144 10.54 -0.60 -9.86
C SER A 144 11.10 -0.23 -11.24
N ASN A 145 11.63 0.98 -11.33
CA ASN A 145 12.22 1.51 -12.55
C ASN A 145 13.74 1.66 -12.37
N VAL A 146 14.51 1.02 -13.26
CA VAL A 146 15.97 1.06 -13.26
C VAL A 146 16.46 1.64 -14.59
N VAL A 147 17.02 2.85 -14.54
CA VAL A 147 17.39 3.60 -15.75
C VAL A 147 18.83 4.10 -15.67
N MET A 148 19.58 3.95 -16.76
CA MET A 148 20.89 4.58 -16.91
C MET A 148 20.76 5.95 -17.60
N ASN A 149 21.54 6.93 -17.16
CA ASN A 149 21.56 8.25 -17.79
C ASN A 149 22.21 8.27 -19.18
N LEU A 150 23.02 7.26 -19.50
CA LEU A 150 23.74 7.12 -20.77
C LEU A 150 23.69 5.66 -21.23
N ASP A 151 23.49 5.48 -22.52
CA ASP A 151 23.44 4.18 -23.20
C ASP A 151 24.67 3.92 -24.08
N SER A 152 25.54 4.93 -24.24
CA SER A 152 26.72 4.84 -25.09
C SER A 152 27.82 5.82 -24.69
N LEU A 153 29.07 5.41 -24.88
CA LEU A 153 30.27 6.21 -24.60
C LEU A 153 31.29 6.05 -25.72
N GLN A 154 32.17 7.02 -25.91
CA GLN A 154 33.21 6.93 -26.96
C GLN A 154 34.37 5.99 -26.59
N SER A 155 34.71 5.89 -25.31
CA SER A 155 35.80 5.02 -24.81
C SER A 155 35.75 4.86 -23.30
N SER A 156 35.49 5.96 -22.60
CA SER A 156 35.33 5.99 -21.16
C SER A 156 34.37 7.08 -20.73
N GLY A 157 33.73 6.93 -19.58
CA GLY A 157 32.85 7.95 -19.02
C GLY A 157 32.30 7.60 -17.65
N ASN A 158 31.72 8.61 -17.01
CA ASN A 158 30.94 8.45 -15.78
C ASN A 158 29.48 8.26 -16.17
N VAL A 159 28.88 7.21 -15.64
CA VAL A 159 27.47 6.84 -15.82
C VAL A 159 26.83 6.82 -14.45
N SER A 160 25.56 7.19 -14.40
CA SER A 160 24.73 7.05 -13.20
C SER A 160 23.50 6.24 -13.57
N MET A 161 23.23 5.24 -12.76
CA MET A 161 21.98 4.49 -12.79
C MET A 161 21.08 4.98 -11.67
N GLU A 162 19.84 5.29 -12.01
CA GLU A 162 18.80 5.64 -11.05
C GLU A 162 17.87 4.45 -10.87
N ILE A 163 17.63 4.09 -9.62
CA ILE A 163 16.67 3.07 -9.20
C ILE A 163 15.57 3.81 -8.44
N GLN A 164 14.34 3.68 -8.91
CA GLN A 164 13.13 4.12 -8.21
C GLN A 164 12.31 2.89 -7.89
N THR A 165 11.93 2.71 -6.63
CA THR A 165 11.23 1.52 -6.14
C THR A 165 9.98 1.89 -5.36
N SER A 166 9.24 0.91 -4.86
CA SER A 166 8.03 1.10 -4.05
C SER A 166 8.23 0.58 -2.63
N VAL A 167 7.36 1.04 -1.71
CA VAL A 167 7.25 0.48 -0.37
C VAL A 167 6.96 -1.03 -0.38
N PHE A 168 6.37 -1.56 -1.47
CA PHE A 168 6.02 -2.97 -1.64
C PHE A 168 7.11 -3.84 -2.29
N GLU A 169 8.28 -3.30 -2.62
CA GLU A 169 9.38 -4.10 -3.21
C GLU A 169 9.81 -5.25 -2.28
N ASP A 170 10.26 -6.36 -2.85
CA ASP A 170 10.77 -7.47 -2.06
C ASP A 170 12.02 -7.04 -1.26
N SER A 171 12.15 -7.54 -0.04
CA SER A 171 13.36 -7.29 0.75
C SER A 171 14.46 -8.27 0.38
N GLY A 172 15.71 -7.82 0.37
CA GLY A 172 16.87 -8.66 0.15
C GLY A 172 17.74 -8.18 -1.01
N ALA A 173 18.54 -9.10 -1.53
CA ALA A 173 19.52 -8.85 -2.57
C ALA A 173 18.88 -8.90 -3.97
N HIS A 174 18.84 -7.75 -4.65
CA HIS A 174 18.48 -7.64 -6.05
C HIS A 174 19.74 -7.55 -6.90
N VAL A 175 19.78 -8.27 -8.02
CA VAL A 175 20.92 -8.29 -8.93
C VAL A 175 20.67 -7.36 -10.10
N VAL A 176 21.57 -6.39 -10.27
CA VAL A 176 21.60 -5.54 -11.46
C VAL A 176 22.78 -5.94 -12.34
N THR A 177 22.48 -6.32 -13.57
CA THR A 177 23.45 -6.78 -14.57
C THR A 177 23.61 -5.74 -15.66
N PHE A 178 24.85 -5.29 -15.84
CA PHE A 178 25.27 -4.39 -16.90
C PHE A 178 25.86 -5.20 -18.05
N PHE A 179 25.42 -4.87 -19.27
CA PHE A 179 25.98 -5.36 -20.50
C PHE A 179 26.68 -4.21 -21.21
N SER A 180 27.96 -4.40 -21.50
CA SER A 180 28.72 -3.47 -22.33
C SER A 180 29.18 -4.15 -23.60
N GLY A 181 28.68 -3.68 -24.73
CA GLY A 181 29.21 -4.02 -26.05
C GLY A 181 30.41 -3.15 -26.39
N CYS A 182 31.47 -3.76 -26.89
CA CYS A 182 32.65 -3.07 -27.38
C CYS A 182 33.18 -3.76 -28.65
N GLY A 183 32.87 -3.17 -29.81
CA GLY A 183 33.13 -3.82 -31.10
C GLY A 183 32.39 -5.15 -31.23
N SER A 184 33.12 -6.25 -31.38
CA SER A 184 32.57 -7.62 -31.43
C SER A 184 32.58 -8.35 -30.08
N SER A 185 32.96 -7.66 -29.00
CA SER A 185 33.05 -8.24 -27.65
C SER A 185 31.92 -7.72 -26.76
N MET A 186 31.51 -8.53 -25.79
CA MET A 186 30.58 -8.15 -24.74
C MET A 186 31.21 -8.44 -23.39
N ALA A 187 31.13 -7.48 -22.48
CA ALA A 187 31.46 -7.68 -21.07
C ALA A 187 30.18 -7.61 -20.24
N ILE A 188 30.11 -8.46 -19.22
CA ILE A 188 29.00 -8.53 -18.30
C ILE A 188 29.55 -8.24 -16.91
N HIS A 189 28.90 -7.33 -16.19
CA HIS A 189 29.21 -7.05 -14.80
C HIS A 189 27.92 -7.03 -14.00
N ALA A 190 27.92 -7.63 -12.82
CA ALA A 190 26.75 -7.66 -11.96
C ALA A 190 27.10 -7.03 -10.60
N ILE A 191 26.17 -6.26 -10.07
CA ILE A 191 26.23 -5.75 -8.70
C ILE A 191 24.98 -6.19 -7.94
N GLU A 192 25.10 -6.20 -6.62
CA GLU A 192 24.00 -6.47 -5.72
C GLU A 192 23.52 -5.16 -5.09
N ILE A 193 22.21 -4.93 -5.13
CA ILE A 193 21.53 -3.85 -4.43
C ILE A 193 20.68 -4.48 -3.33
N ASN A 194 20.97 -4.17 -2.08
CA ASN A 194 20.24 -4.70 -0.94
C ASN A 194 19.05 -3.80 -0.57
N VAL A 195 17.83 -4.31 -0.62
CA VAL A 195 16.62 -3.62 -0.17
C VAL A 195 16.32 -4.02 1.27
N SER A 196 16.26 -3.02 2.15
CA SER A 196 15.99 -3.23 3.59
C SER A 196 14.56 -3.73 3.81
N PRO A 197 14.31 -4.67 4.73
CA PRO A 197 12.97 -5.13 5.05
C PRO A 197 12.15 -4.02 5.73
N CYS A 198 10.87 -3.94 5.39
CA CYS A 198 9.89 -3.14 6.13
C CYS A 198 9.16 -4.01 7.14
N ASP A 199 8.63 -3.39 8.20
CA ASP A 199 7.82 -4.09 9.19
C ASP A 199 6.54 -4.60 8.50
N GLN A 200 6.26 -5.90 8.64
CA GLN A 200 5.13 -6.56 7.97
C GLN A 200 3.99 -6.78 8.96
N VAL A 201 2.86 -6.12 8.73
CA VAL A 201 1.64 -6.28 9.52
C VAL A 201 0.63 -7.06 8.70
N VAL A 202 0.19 -8.23 9.18
CA VAL A 202 -0.76 -9.09 8.45
C VAL A 202 -2.05 -9.24 9.25
N VAL A 203 -3.13 -8.64 8.75
CA VAL A 203 -4.47 -8.76 9.33
C VAL A 203 -5.14 -10.00 8.75
N SER A 204 -5.23 -11.05 9.56
CA SER A 204 -5.65 -12.40 9.13
C SER A 204 -6.97 -12.88 9.75
N ALA A 205 -7.61 -12.05 10.56
CA ALA A 205 -8.92 -12.31 11.17
C ALA A 205 -9.62 -10.97 11.43
N ASP A 206 -10.95 -10.97 11.50
CA ASP A 206 -11.76 -9.77 11.73
C ASP A 206 -11.24 -8.95 12.92
N GLN A 207 -11.17 -7.64 12.74
CA GLN A 207 -10.73 -6.69 13.75
C GLN A 207 -11.79 -5.59 13.95
N LEU A 208 -11.72 -4.95 15.11
CA LEU A 208 -12.46 -3.74 15.43
C LEU A 208 -11.46 -2.62 15.70
N ASN A 209 -11.66 -1.45 15.07
CA ASN A 209 -10.85 -0.24 15.24
C ASN A 209 -9.33 -0.52 15.19
N PHE A 210 -8.89 -1.13 14.09
CA PHE A 210 -7.52 -1.60 13.93
C PHE A 210 -6.53 -0.42 13.90
N ASP A 211 -5.61 -0.37 14.86
CA ASP A 211 -4.53 0.63 14.93
C ASP A 211 -3.19 -0.02 14.54
N VAL A 212 -2.66 0.37 13.38
CA VAL A 212 -1.37 -0.12 12.86
C VAL A 212 -0.23 0.19 13.85
N SER A 213 -0.23 1.36 14.48
CA SER A 213 0.84 1.77 15.39
C SER A 213 0.89 0.96 16.68
N ALA A 214 -0.21 0.29 17.03
CA ALA A 214 -0.31 -0.59 18.19
C ALA A 214 0.08 -2.05 17.88
N ASP A 215 0.28 -2.41 16.61
CA ASP A 215 0.62 -3.78 16.23
C ASP A 215 2.05 -4.16 16.69
N PRO A 216 2.26 -5.31 17.36
CA PRO A 216 3.59 -5.73 17.83
C PRO A 216 4.64 -5.93 16.73
N ALA A 217 4.24 -6.10 15.47
CA ALA A 217 5.16 -6.22 14.34
C ALA A 217 5.78 -4.86 13.97
N VAL A 218 5.17 -3.75 14.38
CA VAL A 218 5.70 -2.40 14.15
C VAL A 218 6.79 -2.12 15.18
N SER A 219 8.03 -2.03 14.69
CA SER A 219 9.23 -1.84 15.49
C SER A 219 9.78 -0.40 15.45
N GLY A 220 9.13 0.46 14.66
CA GLY A 220 9.49 1.88 14.50
C GLY A 220 10.45 2.16 13.35
N ASN A 221 10.60 1.24 12.40
CA ASN A 221 11.55 1.35 11.29
C ASN A 221 11.13 2.37 10.19
N ASN A 222 10.16 3.27 10.43
CA ASN A 222 9.63 4.24 9.45
C ASN A 222 9.28 3.64 8.06
N CYS A 223 9.14 2.32 7.95
CA CYS A 223 8.60 1.63 6.80
C CYS A 223 7.73 0.46 7.27
N VAL A 224 6.46 0.47 6.86
CA VAL A 224 5.48 -0.53 7.28
C VAL A 224 4.67 -0.95 6.05
N VAL A 225 4.45 -2.25 5.91
CA VAL A 225 3.52 -2.79 4.91
C VAL A 225 2.43 -3.55 5.64
N VAL A 226 1.19 -3.10 5.49
CA VAL A 226 -0.01 -3.72 6.04
C VAL A 226 -0.68 -4.52 4.95
N THR A 227 -0.92 -5.80 5.20
CA THR A 227 -1.70 -6.68 4.31
C THR A 227 -2.97 -7.12 5.00
N ILE A 228 -4.12 -6.76 4.45
CA ILE A 228 -5.44 -7.24 4.88
C ILE A 228 -5.81 -8.40 3.97
N LEU A 229 -5.99 -9.60 4.54
CA LEU A 229 -6.28 -10.80 3.75
C LEU A 229 -7.73 -10.81 3.22
N GLU A 230 -7.97 -11.63 2.20
CA GLU A 230 -9.31 -11.87 1.68
C GLU A 230 -10.27 -12.38 2.77
N ASN A 231 -11.53 -11.95 2.71
CA ASN A 231 -12.59 -12.31 3.67
C ASN A 231 -12.31 -11.89 5.12
N VAL A 232 -11.45 -10.89 5.34
CA VAL A 232 -11.22 -10.29 6.66
C VAL A 232 -11.88 -8.92 6.72
N GLY A 233 -12.73 -8.71 7.72
CA GLY A 233 -13.41 -7.45 7.97
C GLY A 233 -12.75 -6.63 9.08
N ILE A 234 -12.46 -5.36 8.82
CA ILE A 234 -12.08 -4.37 9.81
C ILE A 234 -13.24 -3.39 9.94
N ARG A 235 -13.89 -3.38 11.11
CA ARG A 235 -15.09 -2.56 11.34
C ARG A 235 -14.84 -1.53 12.43
N SER A 236 -15.59 -0.44 12.39
CA SER A 236 -15.75 0.39 13.58
C SER A 236 -16.82 -0.18 14.51
N ILE A 237 -16.74 0.19 15.79
CA ILE A 237 -17.73 -0.12 16.82
C ILE A 237 -18.74 1.02 17.03
N GLU A 238 -18.40 2.23 16.57
CA GLU A 238 -19.23 3.43 16.65
C GLU A 238 -18.75 4.47 15.62
N ASP A 239 -19.61 5.40 15.25
CA ASP A 239 -19.40 6.41 14.20
C ASP A 239 -18.26 7.42 14.47
N THR A 240 -17.86 7.60 15.74
CA THR A 240 -16.79 8.55 16.10
C THR A 240 -15.37 7.97 16.02
N ILE A 241 -15.23 6.65 15.88
CA ILE A 241 -13.94 5.96 15.81
C ILE A 241 -13.76 5.42 14.40
N PRO A 242 -12.59 5.58 13.75
CA PRO A 242 -12.36 4.96 12.46
C PRO A 242 -12.23 3.44 12.58
N ALA A 243 -12.61 2.71 11.52
CA ALA A 243 -12.43 1.27 11.48
C ALA A 243 -10.95 0.88 11.43
N PHE A 244 -10.15 1.63 10.69
CA PHE A 244 -8.70 1.45 10.54
C PHE A 244 -7.98 2.78 10.75
N THR A 245 -6.92 2.79 11.53
CA THR A 245 -6.07 3.97 11.72
C THR A 245 -4.59 3.62 11.69
N THR A 246 -3.77 4.54 11.19
CA THR A 246 -2.31 4.46 11.31
C THR A 246 -1.80 4.99 12.66
N GLY A 247 -2.70 5.49 13.52
CA GLY A 247 -2.43 5.85 14.91
C GLY A 247 -1.33 6.90 15.04
N THR A 248 -0.30 6.60 15.84
CA THR A 248 0.79 7.56 16.10
C THR A 248 1.92 7.55 15.07
N LEU A 249 1.80 6.77 14.00
CA LEU A 249 2.82 6.74 12.95
C LEU A 249 2.95 8.12 12.30
N SER A 250 4.19 8.58 12.14
CA SER A 250 4.53 9.84 11.49
C SER A 250 5.86 9.67 10.74
N ASN A 251 6.01 10.35 9.60
CA ASN A 251 7.20 10.22 8.73
C ASN A 251 7.54 8.75 8.39
N THR A 252 6.52 7.93 8.19
CA THR A 252 6.63 6.51 7.83
C THR A 252 6.18 6.34 6.39
N ASN A 253 6.96 5.62 5.58
CA ASN A 253 6.49 5.14 4.28
C ASN A 253 5.58 3.94 4.52
N LEU A 254 4.28 4.13 4.40
CA LEU A 254 3.28 3.10 4.63
C LEU A 254 2.76 2.52 3.31
N GLY A 255 2.71 1.20 3.22
CA GLY A 255 1.97 0.49 2.18
C GLY A 255 0.74 -0.21 2.77
N ILE A 256 -0.42 -0.06 2.17
CA ILE A 256 -1.62 -0.84 2.50
C ILE A 256 -2.01 -1.69 1.29
N LEU A 257 -1.95 -3.02 1.45
CA LEU A 257 -2.46 -3.99 0.48
C LEU A 257 -3.77 -4.57 1.02
N ASN A 258 -4.89 -4.07 0.49
CA ASN A 258 -6.21 -4.46 0.96
C ASN A 258 -6.86 -5.48 0.03
N TYR A 259 -7.05 -6.71 0.51
CA TYR A 259 -7.91 -7.72 -0.12
C TYR A 259 -9.22 -7.97 0.64
N GLY A 260 -9.39 -7.36 1.80
CA GLY A 260 -10.51 -7.55 2.70
C GLY A 260 -11.53 -6.41 2.65
N TYR A 261 -12.17 -6.17 3.79
CA TYR A 261 -13.23 -5.18 3.94
C TYR A 261 -12.91 -4.20 5.06
N VAL A 262 -13.11 -2.91 4.82
CA VAL A 262 -12.96 -1.86 5.83
C VAL A 262 -14.23 -1.01 5.85
N TYR A 263 -14.94 -1.01 6.97
CA TYR A 263 -16.25 -0.36 7.10
C TYR A 263 -16.28 0.58 8.30
N GLY A 264 -16.49 1.88 8.03
CA GLY A 264 -16.94 2.82 9.04
C GLY A 264 -18.34 2.45 9.53
N ASP A 265 -18.67 2.82 10.77
CA ASP A 265 -20.01 2.59 11.33
C ASP A 265 -20.98 3.68 10.85
N GLY A 266 -22.26 3.35 10.71
CA GLY A 266 -23.27 4.31 10.32
C GLY A 266 -23.61 5.28 11.45
N GLY A 267 -23.97 6.51 11.10
CA GLY A 267 -24.40 7.49 12.10
C GLY A 267 -25.72 7.10 12.76
N ASP A 268 -25.86 7.47 14.03
CA ASP A 268 -27.09 7.31 14.79
C ASP A 268 -28.07 8.48 14.56
N ALA A 269 -29.35 8.15 14.37
CA ALA A 269 -30.38 9.16 14.25
C ALA A 269 -30.72 9.75 15.62
N PRO A 270 -30.97 11.06 15.71
CA PRO A 270 -31.14 11.74 16.99
C PRO A 270 -32.41 11.27 17.70
N GLU A 271 -32.37 11.18 19.03
CA GLU A 271 -33.55 10.77 19.80
C GLU A 271 -34.64 11.86 19.81
N LEU A 272 -34.24 13.12 19.70
CA LEU A 272 -35.12 14.28 19.81
C LEU A 272 -35.10 15.13 18.53
N MET A 273 -36.22 15.81 18.29
CA MET A 273 -36.30 16.77 17.20
C MET A 273 -35.50 18.03 17.51
N GLY A 274 -34.80 18.54 16.49
CA GLY A 274 -34.00 19.76 16.58
C GLY A 274 -32.58 19.51 17.06
N GLU A 275 -32.21 18.25 17.29
CA GLU A 275 -30.83 17.80 17.42
C GLU A 275 -30.29 17.41 16.03
N ASP A 276 -29.00 17.67 15.83
CA ASP A 276 -28.31 17.24 14.62
C ASP A 276 -28.20 15.72 14.61
N ALA A 277 -28.30 15.14 13.41
CA ALA A 277 -28.07 13.71 13.22
C ALA A 277 -26.57 13.40 13.18
N ASP A 278 -26.19 12.23 13.67
CA ASP A 278 -24.78 11.86 13.68
C ASP A 278 -24.27 11.52 12.27
N ASN A 279 -23.01 11.85 12.04
CA ASN A 279 -22.33 11.58 10.78
C ASN A 279 -21.94 10.10 10.71
N GLY A 280 -21.84 9.54 9.51
CA GLY A 280 -21.22 8.24 9.33
C GLY A 280 -19.74 8.28 9.72
N GLY A 281 -19.28 7.19 10.33
CA GLY A 281 -17.90 7.01 10.74
C GLY A 281 -16.94 6.77 9.59
N ASP A 282 -15.70 7.14 9.81
CA ASP A 282 -14.66 7.02 8.79
C ASP A 282 -14.15 5.57 8.68
N ALA A 283 -13.89 5.08 7.48
CA ALA A 283 -13.34 3.74 7.29
C ALA A 283 -11.84 3.72 7.62
N ILE A 284 -11.06 4.59 6.97
CA ILE A 284 -9.61 4.68 7.14
C ILE A 284 -9.19 6.08 7.57
N HIS A 285 -8.38 6.17 8.62
CA HIS A 285 -7.66 7.37 9.04
C HIS A 285 -6.15 7.21 8.84
N LEU A 286 -5.56 8.08 8.03
CA LEU A 286 -4.11 8.11 7.80
C LEU A 286 -3.47 9.31 8.49
N THR A 287 -2.28 9.07 9.04
CA THR A 287 -1.43 10.04 9.74
C THR A 287 -0.05 10.19 9.12
N CYS A 288 0.23 9.46 8.03
CA CYS A 288 1.47 9.50 7.28
C CYS A 288 1.25 9.22 5.79
N ASP A 289 2.28 9.50 4.98
CA ASP A 289 2.26 9.23 3.53
C ASP A 289 2.05 7.74 3.28
N THR A 290 1.05 7.41 2.45
CA THR A 290 0.58 6.03 2.29
C THR A 290 0.34 5.69 0.82
N GLU A 291 0.88 4.56 0.37
CA GLU A 291 0.52 3.92 -0.90
C GLU A 291 -0.53 2.83 -0.64
N ILE A 292 -1.73 2.97 -1.22
CA ILE A 292 -2.83 2.02 -1.06
C ILE A 292 -3.01 1.23 -2.36
N ARG A 293 -2.97 -0.09 -2.24
CA ARG A 293 -3.34 -1.06 -3.29
C ARG A 293 -4.63 -1.75 -2.87
N ASN A 294 -5.74 -1.23 -3.39
CA ASN A 294 -7.06 -1.72 -3.02
C ASN A 294 -7.57 -2.75 -4.02
N HIS A 295 -7.75 -3.98 -3.53
CA HIS A 295 -8.44 -5.09 -4.19
C HIS A 295 -9.71 -5.51 -3.43
N GLY A 296 -9.99 -4.85 -2.30
CA GLY A 296 -11.13 -5.06 -1.42
C GLY A 296 -12.05 -3.85 -1.34
N MET A 297 -12.88 -3.77 -0.29
CA MET A 297 -13.85 -2.68 -0.11
C MET A 297 -13.41 -1.74 1.02
N ILE A 298 -13.53 -0.44 0.78
CA ILE A 298 -13.27 0.62 1.77
C ILE A 298 -14.45 1.57 1.78
N TYR A 299 -15.38 1.41 2.72
CA TYR A 299 -16.60 2.20 2.77
C TYR A 299 -16.70 3.00 4.06
N GLY A 300 -16.88 4.31 3.94
CA GLY A 300 -17.29 5.15 5.06
C GLY A 300 -18.75 4.84 5.45
N GLY A 301 -19.10 5.11 6.70
CA GLY A 301 -20.48 4.99 7.15
C GLY A 301 -21.39 5.99 6.46
N GLY A 302 -22.68 5.69 6.33
CA GLY A 302 -23.73 6.61 5.93
C GLY A 302 -24.13 7.52 7.08
N GLY A 303 -24.53 8.74 6.76
CA GLY A 303 -25.06 9.68 7.75
C GLY A 303 -26.49 9.36 8.17
N ALA A 304 -26.87 9.72 9.38
CA ALA A 304 -28.21 9.47 9.87
C ALA A 304 -29.27 10.47 9.37
N GLY A 305 -30.52 10.00 9.29
CA GLY A 305 -31.68 10.83 8.97
C GLY A 305 -32.21 11.59 10.18
N LEU A 306 -32.90 12.71 9.96
CA LEU A 306 -33.46 13.52 11.04
C LEU A 306 -34.74 12.92 11.66
N THR A 307 -34.82 13.00 12.99
CA THR A 307 -36.04 12.70 13.76
C THR A 307 -37.00 13.89 13.75
N VAL A 308 -38.27 13.63 13.46
CA VAL A 308 -39.34 14.62 13.59
C VAL A 308 -40.21 14.27 14.79
N GLY A 309 -40.53 15.29 15.60
CA GLY A 309 -41.63 15.19 16.52
C GLY A 309 -41.56 16.14 17.70
N ALA A 310 -42.70 16.37 18.33
CA ALA A 310 -42.79 17.22 19.51
C ALA A 310 -43.10 16.38 20.74
N PHE A 311 -42.28 16.54 21.78
CA PHE A 311 -42.57 16.10 23.13
C PHE A 311 -42.86 17.32 23.99
N GLU A 312 -44.13 17.51 24.37
CA GLU A 312 -44.52 18.60 25.26
C GLU A 312 -45.18 18.03 26.52
N SER A 313 -44.60 18.36 27.68
CA SER A 313 -45.16 17.97 28.97
C SER A 313 -46.15 19.03 29.47
N ILE A 314 -47.36 18.59 29.80
CA ILE A 314 -48.44 19.42 30.33
C ILE A 314 -48.67 18.99 31.79
N ASP A 315 -48.33 19.88 32.72
CA ASP A 315 -48.64 19.68 34.15
C ASP A 315 -50.10 20.03 34.42
N ILE A 316 -50.87 19.02 34.84
CA ILE A 316 -52.26 19.21 35.26
C ILE A 316 -52.30 19.36 36.79
N GLY A 317 -51.96 20.58 37.23
CA GLY A 317 -52.15 21.01 38.61
C GLY A 317 -51.35 20.22 39.66
N GLY A 318 -50.19 19.65 39.30
CA GLY A 318 -49.29 18.94 40.22
C GLY A 318 -49.76 17.53 40.62
N VAL A 319 -50.79 16.98 39.97
CA VAL A 319 -51.36 15.66 40.30
C VAL A 319 -50.79 14.56 39.40
N PHE A 320 -50.60 14.84 38.11
CA PHE A 320 -49.88 14.00 37.16
C PHE A 320 -49.51 14.79 35.90
N THR A 321 -48.44 14.39 35.23
CA THR A 321 -47.95 15.00 33.99
C THR A 321 -48.40 14.18 32.79
N VAL A 322 -48.97 14.86 31.79
CA VAL A 322 -49.36 14.29 30.49
C VAL A 322 -48.36 14.75 29.44
N CYS A 323 -47.84 13.83 28.63
CA CYS A 323 -46.98 14.17 27.50
C CYS A 323 -47.79 14.11 26.19
N LEU A 324 -47.77 15.18 25.40
CA LEU A 324 -48.09 15.09 23.99
C LEU A 324 -46.86 14.50 23.28
N ALA A 325 -47.01 13.36 22.61
CA ALA A 325 -45.95 12.76 21.79
C ALA A 325 -46.49 12.55 20.39
N ILE A 326 -45.96 13.28 19.43
CA ILE A 326 -46.27 13.11 18.00
C ILE A 326 -44.93 13.09 17.29
N GLY A 327 -44.56 11.98 16.67
CA GLY A 327 -43.31 11.93 15.93
C GLY A 327 -42.98 10.59 15.29
N ALA A 328 -41.90 10.63 14.51
CA ALA A 328 -41.31 9.54 13.79
C ALA A 328 -39.78 9.68 13.92
N GLY A 329 -39.11 8.64 14.41
CA GLY A 329 -37.66 8.59 14.50
C GLY A 329 -37.00 8.59 13.13
N GLY A 330 -35.86 9.26 13.00
CA GLY A 330 -35.02 9.21 11.81
C GLY A 330 -34.41 7.83 11.62
N GLY A 331 -34.11 7.47 10.38
CA GLY A 331 -33.40 6.23 10.08
C GLY A 331 -31.90 6.35 10.35
N GLY A 332 -31.30 5.30 10.89
CA GLY A 332 -29.84 5.25 11.07
C GLY A 332 -29.10 5.01 9.76
N GLY A 333 -27.86 5.50 9.67
CA GLY A 333 -27.02 5.35 8.49
C GLY A 333 -26.39 3.97 8.36
N MET A 334 -25.92 3.61 7.17
CA MET A 334 -25.29 2.31 6.94
C MET A 334 -23.83 2.24 7.40
N PRO A 335 -23.35 1.10 7.91
CA PRO A 335 -24.11 -0.02 8.45
C PRO A 335 -24.42 0.23 9.94
N GLN A 336 -25.37 -0.52 10.49
CA GLN A 336 -25.62 -0.60 11.94
C GLN A 336 -26.03 0.69 12.68
N GLY A 337 -26.09 1.84 12.01
CA GLY A 337 -26.56 3.08 12.59
C GLY A 337 -27.96 2.92 13.15
N LEU A 338 -28.13 3.36 14.39
CA LEU A 338 -29.36 3.22 15.15
C LEU A 338 -30.42 4.19 14.66
N GLY A 339 -31.64 3.66 14.49
CA GLY A 339 -32.81 4.49 14.23
C GLY A 339 -33.20 5.28 15.47
N GLY A 340 -33.68 6.52 15.27
CA GLY A 340 -34.02 7.44 16.34
C GLY A 340 -35.02 6.82 17.31
N LEU A 341 -34.65 6.74 18.59
CA LEU A 341 -35.46 6.07 19.59
C LEU A 341 -36.77 6.82 19.85
N SER A 342 -37.77 6.10 20.37
CA SER A 342 -38.87 6.78 21.05
C SER A 342 -38.34 7.36 22.35
N ALA A 343 -38.34 8.69 22.49
CA ALA A 343 -37.92 9.33 23.73
C ALA A 343 -38.84 8.90 24.89
N SER A 344 -38.47 7.83 25.59
CA SER A 344 -39.05 7.45 26.88
C SER A 344 -38.47 8.28 28.03
N GLY A 345 -37.69 9.33 27.73
CA GLY A 345 -36.94 10.12 28.70
C GLY A 345 -37.77 11.02 29.62
N GLY A 346 -39.08 11.18 29.37
CA GLY A 346 -39.96 11.92 30.27
C GLY A 346 -40.45 11.06 31.44
N SER A 347 -40.41 11.58 32.67
CA SER A 347 -41.11 11.02 33.83
C SER A 347 -42.63 11.21 33.76
N CYS A 348 -43.21 10.99 32.58
CA CYS A 348 -44.62 11.17 32.28
C CYS A 348 -45.43 9.94 32.68
N SER A 349 -46.60 10.19 33.25
CA SER A 349 -47.51 9.12 33.71
C SER A 349 -48.46 8.62 32.61
N THR A 350 -48.61 9.40 31.53
CA THR A 350 -49.51 9.13 30.40
C THR A 350 -49.04 9.90 29.17
N VAL A 351 -49.01 9.22 28.03
CA VAL A 351 -48.69 9.79 26.71
C VAL A 351 -49.98 9.91 25.89
N ILE A 352 -50.22 11.08 25.29
CA ILE A 352 -51.28 11.34 24.34
C ILE A 352 -50.63 11.59 22.98
N GLY A 353 -51.02 10.82 21.96
CA GLY A 353 -50.46 10.89 20.61
C GLY A 353 -49.78 9.59 20.19
N PHE A 354 -48.91 9.64 19.18
CA PHE A 354 -48.15 8.50 18.68
C PHE A 354 -46.66 8.85 18.54
N TRP A 355 -45.80 7.87 18.76
CA TRP A 355 -44.40 7.95 18.38
C TRP A 355 -43.98 6.62 17.79
N GLU A 356 -43.36 6.65 16.63
CA GLU A 356 -42.79 5.47 15.98
C GLU A 356 -41.26 5.58 15.97
N GLN A 357 -40.58 4.52 16.39
CA GLN A 357 -39.13 4.44 16.39
C GLN A 357 -38.62 4.44 14.94
N GLY A 358 -37.47 5.07 14.71
CA GLY A 358 -36.77 5.01 13.43
C GLY A 358 -36.27 3.61 13.10
N ASN A 359 -36.10 3.31 11.81
CA ASN A 359 -35.51 2.05 11.39
C ASN A 359 -33.99 2.08 11.60
N THR A 360 -33.47 1.04 12.22
CA THR A 360 -32.02 0.81 12.37
C THR A 360 -31.49 0.21 11.08
N ALA A 361 -30.37 0.72 10.60
CA ALA A 361 -29.72 0.21 9.42
C ALA A 361 -29.30 -1.26 9.57
N GLY A 362 -29.29 -1.97 8.44
CA GLY A 362 -28.85 -3.34 8.34
C GLY A 362 -27.40 -3.55 8.77
N VAL A 363 -27.04 -4.81 8.93
CA VAL A 363 -25.65 -5.23 9.16
C VAL A 363 -24.98 -5.50 7.81
N GLU A 364 -23.82 -4.88 7.59
CA GLU A 364 -23.00 -5.10 6.38
C GLU A 364 -23.80 -5.07 5.05
N TYR A 365 -23.46 -5.95 4.09
CA TYR A 365 -23.89 -6.03 2.68
C TYR A 365 -25.40 -5.98 2.34
N ASP A 366 -26.29 -5.90 3.32
CA ASP A 366 -27.71 -5.71 3.05
C ASP A 366 -27.91 -4.23 2.76
N ASP A 367 -28.42 -3.81 1.60
CA ASP A 367 -28.72 -2.40 1.28
C ASP A 367 -30.02 -1.96 2.01
N ASP A 368 -30.18 -2.36 3.28
CA ASP A 368 -31.30 -2.02 4.17
C ASP A 368 -30.92 -0.80 5.01
N GLU A 369 -30.85 0.36 4.35
CA GLU A 369 -30.63 1.64 5.03
C GLU A 369 -31.76 1.86 6.06
N GLY A 370 -31.52 2.65 7.10
CA GLY A 370 -32.60 3.05 7.98
C GLY A 370 -33.68 3.82 7.21
N GLU A 371 -34.75 3.14 6.78
CA GLU A 371 -35.80 3.77 5.99
C GLU A 371 -36.49 4.88 6.79
N ALA A 372 -36.87 5.95 6.09
CA ALA A 372 -37.67 7.03 6.66
C ALA A 372 -39.01 6.50 7.18
N VAL A 373 -39.40 6.93 8.38
CA VAL A 373 -40.68 6.56 8.99
C VAL A 373 -41.74 7.58 8.62
N ASN A 374 -42.83 7.11 8.01
CA ASN A 374 -44.01 7.90 7.67
C ASN A 374 -45.25 7.35 8.39
N ARG A 375 -45.74 8.10 9.38
CA ARG A 375 -46.86 7.66 10.22
C ARG A 375 -47.97 8.69 10.29
N SER A 376 -49.20 8.24 10.00
CA SER A 376 -50.42 9.02 10.16
C SER A 376 -51.34 8.44 11.22
N GLU A 377 -51.89 9.28 12.09
CA GLU A 377 -52.94 8.92 13.04
C GLU A 377 -54.14 9.84 12.96
N THR A 378 -55.32 9.29 13.26
CA THR A 378 -56.59 10.01 13.20
C THR A 378 -57.27 10.06 14.56
N PHE A 379 -57.40 11.26 15.13
CA PHE A 379 -58.09 11.51 16.39
C PHE A 379 -59.52 11.97 16.13
N SER A 380 -60.51 11.18 16.58
CA SER A 380 -61.92 11.52 16.43
C SER A 380 -62.44 12.35 17.61
N ILE A 381 -63.19 13.42 17.34
CA ILE A 381 -63.89 14.23 18.34
C ILE A 381 -65.37 13.81 18.36
N PRO A 382 -65.88 13.12 19.39
CA PRO A 382 -67.19 12.48 19.33
C PRO A 382 -68.31 13.29 20.01
N THR A 383 -68.25 14.62 20.02
CA THR A 383 -69.27 15.41 20.76
C THR A 383 -70.51 15.69 19.90
N PRO A 384 -71.72 15.80 20.50
CA PRO A 384 -72.96 16.01 19.73
C PRO A 384 -73.05 17.35 18.97
N VAL A 385 -72.26 18.34 19.37
CA VAL A 385 -72.28 19.71 18.81
C VAL A 385 -71.08 19.96 17.90
N VAL A 386 -69.96 19.27 18.14
CA VAL A 386 -68.74 19.32 17.32
C VAL A 386 -68.25 17.90 17.08
N SER A 387 -68.31 17.45 15.84
CA SER A 387 -67.89 16.10 15.43
C SER A 387 -66.93 16.17 14.25
N GLY A 388 -65.80 15.48 14.30
CA GLY A 388 -64.82 15.48 13.22
C GLY A 388 -63.55 14.72 13.56
N ASN A 389 -62.53 14.87 12.72
CA ASN A 389 -61.26 14.20 12.84
C ASN A 389 -60.08 15.19 12.75
N ILE A 390 -59.04 14.92 13.53
CA ILE A 390 -57.72 15.53 13.37
C ILE A 390 -56.82 14.43 12.82
N VAL A 391 -56.29 14.63 11.63
CA VAL A 391 -55.28 13.76 11.01
C VAL A 391 -53.92 14.41 11.24
N ILE A 392 -52.98 13.64 11.75
CA ILE A 392 -51.61 14.10 11.98
C ILE A 392 -50.67 13.11 11.31
N THR A 393 -49.84 13.59 10.41
CA THR A 393 -48.81 12.82 9.71
C THR A 393 -47.44 13.31 10.12
N ALA A 394 -46.57 12.39 10.54
CA ALA A 394 -45.16 12.63 10.83
C ALA A 394 -44.29 11.91 9.81
N ASN A 395 -43.33 12.64 9.21
CA ASN A 395 -42.41 12.17 8.19
C ASN A 395 -40.97 12.44 8.63
N SER A 396 -40.23 11.40 9.03
CA SER A 396 -38.81 11.53 9.38
C SER A 396 -37.90 11.51 8.14
N GLY A 397 -36.61 11.70 8.36
CA GLY A 397 -35.57 11.44 7.37
C GLY A 397 -35.10 9.99 7.41
N GLY A 398 -34.67 9.45 6.26
CA GLY A 398 -33.99 8.15 6.17
C GLY A 398 -32.47 8.29 6.33
N GLY A 399 -31.82 7.23 6.77
CA GLY A 399 -30.36 7.13 6.78
C GLY A 399 -29.79 7.07 5.37
N GLY A 400 -28.52 7.43 5.23
CA GLY A 400 -27.77 7.28 3.98
C GLY A 400 -27.16 5.90 3.83
N ASP A 401 -26.96 5.48 2.57
CA ASP A 401 -26.08 4.34 2.24
C ASP A 401 -24.62 4.67 2.61
N PHE A 402 -23.72 3.70 2.50
CA PHE A 402 -22.30 3.82 2.74
C PHE A 402 -21.71 5.09 2.08
N GLY A 403 -21.17 5.99 2.91
CA GLY A 403 -20.53 7.22 2.47
C GLY A 403 -21.48 8.26 1.87
N GLU A 404 -22.80 8.07 2.01
CA GLU A 404 -23.82 9.04 1.62
C GLU A 404 -24.38 9.79 2.84
N ASP A 405 -24.86 11.01 2.58
CA ASP A 405 -25.49 11.83 3.61
C ASP A 405 -26.89 11.28 3.91
N GLY A 406 -27.31 11.37 5.17
CA GLY A 406 -28.69 11.09 5.56
C GLY A 406 -29.66 12.11 4.96
N THR A 407 -30.94 11.78 4.95
CA THR A 407 -31.98 12.57 4.31
C THR A 407 -32.87 13.30 5.31
N THR A 408 -33.66 14.24 4.80
CA THR A 408 -34.64 15.03 5.56
C THR A 408 -35.99 15.04 4.85
N SER A 409 -37.05 15.45 5.55
CA SER A 409 -38.40 15.58 5.00
C SER A 409 -38.77 17.04 4.73
N SER A 410 -39.28 17.32 3.52
CA SER A 410 -39.75 18.66 3.15
C SER A 410 -41.05 19.10 3.86
N GLN A 411 -41.80 18.15 4.44
CA GLN A 411 -43.03 18.37 5.21
C GLN A 411 -43.02 17.40 6.41
N PRO A 412 -42.24 17.70 7.46
CA PRO A 412 -41.98 16.75 8.53
C PRO A 412 -43.23 16.54 9.41
N ILE A 413 -44.08 17.55 9.61
CA ILE A 413 -45.44 17.40 10.14
C ILE A 413 -46.47 17.97 9.16
N ASP A 414 -47.53 17.20 8.89
CA ASP A 414 -48.69 17.59 8.08
C ASP A 414 -50.02 17.28 8.79
N PHE A 415 -50.99 18.19 8.67
CA PHE A 415 -52.35 18.06 9.20
C PHE A 415 -53.43 17.94 8.10
N SER A 416 -53.02 17.71 6.86
CA SER A 416 -53.94 17.53 5.73
C SER A 416 -54.95 16.41 6.03
N GLY A 417 -56.20 16.63 5.63
CA GLY A 417 -57.32 15.72 5.95
C GLY A 417 -57.99 15.93 7.31
N SER A 418 -57.55 16.91 8.11
CA SER A 418 -58.24 17.31 9.35
C SER A 418 -59.50 18.15 9.08
N GLU A 419 -60.67 17.69 9.55
CA GLU A 419 -61.96 18.35 9.36
C GLU A 419 -62.80 18.34 10.65
N LEU A 420 -63.42 19.48 10.99
CA LEU A 420 -64.40 19.57 12.09
C LEU A 420 -65.77 19.96 11.56
N GLY A 421 -66.78 19.18 11.92
CA GLY A 421 -68.19 19.46 11.68
C GLY A 421 -68.84 20.15 12.87
N ILE A 422 -69.50 21.29 12.67
CA ILE A 422 -70.39 21.86 13.69
C ILE A 422 -71.81 21.40 13.39
N THR A 423 -72.43 20.74 14.36
CA THR A 423 -73.81 20.25 14.27
C THR A 423 -74.75 21.24 14.94
N VAL A 424 -75.67 21.81 14.16
CA VAL A 424 -76.73 22.70 14.66
C VAL A 424 -78.08 22.01 14.51
N SER A 425 -78.77 21.82 15.63
CA SER A 425 -80.13 21.30 15.64
C SER A 425 -81.11 22.41 15.24
N ILE A 426 -81.68 22.30 14.04
CA ILE A 426 -82.66 23.28 13.54
C ILE A 426 -84.07 22.69 13.69
N PRO A 427 -85.00 23.38 14.37
CA PRO A 427 -86.38 22.93 14.48
C PRO A 427 -86.97 22.64 13.09
N PHE A 428 -87.60 21.46 12.93
CA PHE A 428 -88.24 20.96 11.70
C PHE A 428 -87.31 20.49 10.56
N ILE A 429 -86.01 20.78 10.60
CA ILE A 429 -85.03 20.35 9.57
C ILE A 429 -84.15 19.20 10.08
N GLY A 430 -84.01 19.05 11.40
CA GLY A 430 -83.10 18.07 12.01
C GLY A 430 -81.71 18.64 12.24
N ASP A 431 -80.76 17.76 12.56
CA ASP A 431 -79.36 18.13 12.78
C ASP A 431 -78.66 18.36 11.44
N VAL A 432 -78.06 19.54 11.27
CA VAL A 432 -77.24 19.87 10.10
C VAL A 432 -75.79 20.01 10.55
N THR A 433 -74.91 19.19 9.98
CA THR A 433 -73.46 19.24 10.21
C THR A 433 -72.77 19.89 9.02
N VAL A 434 -71.98 20.93 9.26
CA VAL A 434 -71.17 21.59 8.23
C VAL A 434 -69.70 21.22 8.43
N PRO A 435 -69.06 20.46 7.52
CA PRO A 435 -67.64 20.16 7.63
C PRO A 435 -66.80 21.40 7.34
N ILE A 436 -65.82 21.65 8.19
CA ILE A 436 -64.89 22.76 8.11
C ILE A 436 -63.49 22.17 8.06
N PRO A 437 -62.76 22.28 6.94
CA PRO A 437 -61.35 21.91 6.89
C PRO A 437 -60.57 22.77 7.88
N ILE A 438 -59.90 22.14 8.84
CA ILE A 438 -59.14 22.85 9.88
C ILE A 438 -57.63 22.78 9.68
N GLY A 439 -57.14 22.05 8.67
CA GLY A 439 -55.72 22.04 8.29
C GLY A 439 -55.09 23.44 8.26
N PRO A 440 -55.69 24.44 7.58
CA PRO A 440 -55.17 25.82 7.56
C PRO A 440 -55.08 26.50 8.94
N LEU A 441 -55.92 26.09 9.89
CA LEU A 441 -55.90 26.60 11.27
C LEU A 441 -54.80 25.94 12.12
N LEU A 442 -54.36 24.74 11.73
CA LEU A 442 -53.27 24.00 12.36
C LEU A 442 -51.90 24.31 11.74
N ASN A 443 -51.85 24.98 10.58
CA ASN A 443 -50.63 25.43 9.93
C ASN A 443 -49.65 26.19 10.85
N PRO A 444 -50.07 27.06 11.80
CA PRO A 444 -49.12 27.70 12.71
C PRO A 444 -48.36 26.69 13.60
N ILE A 445 -49.01 25.60 14.01
CA ILE A 445 -48.41 24.52 14.80
C ILE A 445 -47.42 23.76 13.93
N ALA A 446 -47.83 23.35 12.73
CA ALA A 446 -46.94 22.71 11.75
C ALA A 446 -45.72 23.59 11.44
N ASN A 447 -45.92 24.88 11.17
CA ASN A 447 -44.83 25.81 10.90
C ASN A 447 -43.85 25.94 12.07
N THR A 448 -44.34 25.91 13.31
CA THR A 448 -43.48 25.96 14.50
C THR A 448 -42.60 24.72 14.58
N ILE A 449 -43.20 23.54 14.45
CA ILE A 449 -42.50 22.26 14.49
C ILE A 449 -41.52 22.13 13.32
N ASN A 450 -41.97 22.46 12.11
CA ASN A 450 -41.15 22.44 10.89
C ASN A 450 -39.99 23.43 10.98
N SER A 451 -40.15 24.58 11.67
CA SER A 451 -39.04 25.52 11.86
C SER A 451 -37.95 25.01 12.80
N GLN A 452 -38.32 24.21 13.81
CA GLN A 452 -37.35 23.55 14.69
C GLN A 452 -36.63 22.40 13.99
N PHE A 453 -37.37 21.61 13.21
CA PHE A 453 -36.82 20.54 12.39
C PHE A 453 -35.86 21.06 11.31
N ASN A 454 -36.23 22.15 10.62
CA ASN A 454 -35.38 22.80 9.61
C ASN A 454 -34.15 23.52 10.20
N GLY A 455 -34.03 23.59 11.53
CA GLY A 455 -32.85 24.12 12.22
C GLY A 455 -31.74 23.08 12.41
N ALA A 456 -32.07 21.79 12.32
CA ALA A 456 -31.14 20.68 12.47
C ALA A 456 -30.51 20.26 11.13
N VAL A 457 -29.34 19.64 11.20
CA VAL A 457 -28.58 19.15 10.05
C VAL A 457 -28.60 17.63 10.01
N THR A 458 -28.77 17.05 8.82
CA THR A 458 -28.66 15.61 8.60
C THR A 458 -27.21 15.14 8.80
N GLY A 459 -27.03 13.87 9.15
CA GLY A 459 -25.70 13.28 9.20
C GLY A 459 -25.06 13.30 7.81
N THR A 460 -23.78 13.65 7.73
CA THR A 460 -23.00 13.50 6.50
C THR A 460 -22.40 12.10 6.42
N GLY A 461 -22.19 11.60 5.21
CA GLY A 461 -21.46 10.35 4.98
C GLY A 461 -20.01 10.46 5.44
N GLY A 462 -19.52 9.40 6.07
CA GLY A 462 -18.15 9.24 6.52
C GLY A 462 -17.16 9.15 5.36
N TYR A 463 -15.89 9.42 5.68
CA TYR A 463 -14.80 9.29 4.73
C TYR A 463 -14.48 7.80 4.52
N ALA A 464 -14.35 7.40 3.26
CA ALA A 464 -13.72 6.13 2.94
C ALA A 464 -12.24 6.18 3.37
N ILE A 465 -11.56 7.26 3.04
CA ILE A 465 -10.15 7.48 3.37
C ILE A 465 -9.94 8.94 3.76
N ARG A 466 -9.66 9.17 5.03
CA ARG A 466 -9.26 10.47 5.55
C ARG A 466 -7.74 10.54 5.64
N HIS A 467 -7.11 11.34 4.78
CA HIS A 467 -5.65 11.38 4.68
C HIS A 467 -4.99 12.52 5.45
N ASN A 468 -5.76 13.46 6.02
CA ASN A 468 -5.27 14.53 6.92
C ASN A 468 -4.09 15.36 6.36
N GLY A 469 -4.06 15.55 5.05
CA GLY A 469 -3.05 16.32 4.33
C GLY A 469 -1.81 15.52 3.93
N ASN A 470 -1.76 14.22 4.26
CA ASN A 470 -0.70 13.31 3.82
C ASN A 470 -0.90 12.91 2.36
N THR A 471 0.19 12.48 1.72
CA THR A 471 0.19 12.00 0.35
C THR A 471 -0.43 10.62 0.29
N VAL A 472 -1.39 10.43 -0.62
CA VAL A 472 -2.00 9.14 -0.93
C VAL A 472 -2.15 9.01 -2.44
N ASN A 473 -2.02 7.80 -2.96
CA ASN A 473 -2.15 7.50 -4.39
C ASN A 473 -3.61 7.37 -4.87
N VAL A 474 -4.59 7.58 -3.97
CA VAL A 474 -6.02 7.65 -4.28
C VAL A 474 -6.42 9.13 -4.36
N PRO A 475 -6.91 9.63 -5.50
CA PRO A 475 -7.29 11.04 -5.62
C PRO A 475 -8.43 11.46 -4.67
N ASP A 476 -8.44 12.73 -4.28
CA ASP A 476 -9.56 13.31 -3.52
C ASP A 476 -10.81 13.40 -4.41
N ASP A 477 -11.88 12.72 -4.02
CA ASP A 477 -13.21 12.78 -4.65
C ASP A 477 -14.26 12.17 -3.71
N ASN A 478 -15.54 12.25 -4.09
CA ASN A 478 -16.60 11.47 -3.47
C ASN A 478 -16.87 10.21 -4.30
N TYR A 479 -16.45 9.04 -3.79
CA TYR A 479 -16.57 7.78 -4.52
C TYR A 479 -17.87 7.07 -4.16
N GLN A 480 -18.55 6.51 -5.15
CA GLN A 480 -19.69 5.60 -4.97
C GLN A 480 -19.55 4.41 -5.93
N THR A 481 -18.45 3.67 -5.73
CA THR A 481 -18.06 2.54 -6.58
C THR A 481 -18.12 1.23 -5.79
N TYR A 482 -17.94 0.10 -6.47
CA TYR A 482 -17.86 -1.20 -5.80
C TYR A 482 -16.66 -1.34 -4.84
N TRP A 483 -15.58 -0.56 -5.04
CA TRP A 483 -14.34 -0.70 -4.27
C TRP A 483 -14.20 0.34 -3.18
N ILE A 484 -14.75 1.53 -3.39
CA ILE A 484 -14.67 2.68 -2.48
C ILE A 484 -16.02 3.39 -2.49
N ARG A 485 -16.57 3.63 -1.29
CA ARG A 485 -17.80 4.40 -1.05
C ARG A 485 -17.58 5.42 0.05
N GLY A 486 -17.88 6.68 -0.23
CA GLY A 486 -17.62 7.83 0.64
C GLY A 486 -16.46 8.71 0.17
N ARG A 487 -16.18 9.74 0.96
CA ARG A 487 -15.21 10.79 0.61
C ARG A 487 -13.78 10.31 0.80
N VAL A 488 -12.92 10.63 -0.15
CA VAL A 488 -11.46 10.59 0.01
C VAL A 488 -10.99 12.04 0.12
N GLY A 489 -10.36 12.38 1.23
CA GLY A 489 -10.00 13.78 1.50
C GLY A 489 -9.57 14.07 2.93
N ASN A 490 -9.79 15.32 3.34
CA ASN A 490 -9.50 15.86 4.69
C ASN A 490 -10.76 16.10 5.50
#